data_AF-A0A5D0SN47-F1
#
_entry.id   AF-A0A5D0SN47-F1
#
_cell.length_a   1.000
_cell.length_b   1.000
_cell.length_c   1.000
_cell.angle_alpha   90.00
_cell.angle_beta   90.00
_cell.angle_gamma   90.00
#
_symmetry.space_group_name_H-M   'P 1'
#
loop_
_entity.id
_entity.type
_entity.pdbx_description
1 polymer ?
#
loop_
_entity_poly.entity_id
_entity_poly.type
_entity_poly.pdbx_seq_one_letter_code
_entity_poly.pdbx_strand_id
1 'polypeptide(L)'
;MALQMTEHQMRPTAGTDTDLSAEVLTDLDATDERGVSTDLVRAYLNGIGRTKLLTAAQEVELSKRIEAGLFAEEKLATCTPVSAQLRADLELIATEGRAAKDHLLEANLRLVVSIAKRYT
;
A
#
# COMPACT_ATOMS: atom_id res chain seq x y z
N MET A 1 14.88 -51.38 57.18
CA MET A 1 13.83 -52.38 57.50
C MET A 1 12.52 -51.77 56.96
N ALA A 2 11.86 -52.25 55.91
CA ALA A 2 11.64 -53.61 55.45
C ALA A 2 11.38 -53.69 53.92
N LEU A 3 11.69 -54.87 53.37
CA LEU A 3 11.13 -55.65 52.24
C LEU A 3 10.45 -54.90 51.07
N GLN A 4 10.98 -55.03 49.84
CA GLN A 4 10.59 -56.03 48.83
C GLN A 4 9.08 -56.11 48.56
N MET A 5 8.65 -55.82 47.32
CA MET A 5 7.84 -56.74 46.50
C MET A 5 7.97 -56.37 45.01
N THR A 6 8.58 -57.31 44.28
CA THR A 6 8.63 -57.45 42.83
C THR A 6 7.40 -58.20 42.34
N GLU A 7 6.69 -57.65 41.36
CA GLU A 7 5.82 -58.37 40.41
C GLU A 7 6.08 -57.72 39.03
N HIS A 8 6.95 -58.27 38.20
CA HIS A 8 6.72 -59.33 37.20
C HIS A 8 5.51 -59.12 36.28
N GLN A 9 5.81 -58.46 35.16
CA GLN A 9 5.56 -58.94 33.80
C GLN A 9 4.13 -58.84 33.23
N MET A 10 4.00 -58.03 32.17
CA MET A 10 3.53 -58.49 30.86
C MET A 10 3.73 -57.38 29.83
N ARG A 11 4.53 -57.67 28.80
CA ARG A 11 4.51 -56.98 27.51
C ARG A 11 4.30 -58.07 26.45
N PRO A 12 3.34 -57.90 25.54
CA PRO A 12 3.63 -58.16 24.13
C PRO A 12 3.12 -57.00 23.25
N THR A 13 4.01 -56.28 22.56
CA THR A 13 4.55 -56.51 21.20
C THR A 13 3.66 -55.97 20.08
N ALA A 14 4.31 -55.12 19.27
CA ALA A 14 4.21 -54.97 17.81
C ALA A 14 3.23 -53.93 17.22
N GLY A 15 3.83 -53.10 16.36
CA GLY A 15 3.19 -52.13 15.46
C GLY A 15 3.27 -50.71 16.03
N THR A 16 3.95 -49.73 15.45
CA THR A 16 4.50 -49.55 14.10
C THR A 16 5.55 -48.45 14.18
N ASP A 17 6.75 -48.69 13.65
CA ASP A 17 7.67 -47.62 13.25
C ASP A 17 6.98 -46.78 12.17
N THR A 18 6.79 -45.48 12.39
CA THR A 18 6.76 -44.50 11.30
C THR A 18 7.17 -43.14 11.87
N ASP A 19 8.48 -42.89 11.78
CA ASP A 19 9.09 -41.63 11.36
C ASP A 19 8.31 -40.33 11.68
N LEU A 20 8.66 -39.70 12.80
CA LEU A 20 8.19 -38.35 13.18
C LEU A 20 9.07 -37.23 12.60
N SER A 21 9.80 -37.47 11.51
CA SER A 21 10.74 -36.49 10.96
C SER A 21 10.60 -36.26 9.46
N ALA A 22 9.46 -35.71 9.01
CA ALA A 22 9.38 -35.19 7.63
C ALA A 22 8.30 -34.13 7.31
N GLU A 23 7.32 -33.81 8.17
CA GLU A 23 6.17 -32.97 7.75
C GLU A 23 6.07 -31.57 8.39
N VAL A 24 7.18 -30.88 8.68
CA VAL A 24 7.13 -29.49 9.23
C VAL A 24 7.76 -28.44 8.31
N LEU A 25 8.16 -28.76 7.09
CA LEU A 25 9.01 -27.85 6.28
C LEU A 25 8.42 -27.32 4.96
N THR A 26 7.13 -27.46 4.66
CA THR A 26 6.62 -27.06 3.34
C THR A 26 5.42 -26.12 3.30
N ASP A 27 5.17 -25.29 4.32
CA ASP A 27 4.03 -24.34 4.22
C ASP A 27 4.26 -22.90 4.72
N LEU A 28 5.52 -22.54 5.02
CA LEU A 28 5.82 -21.19 5.50
C LEU A 28 5.96 -20.15 4.37
N ASP A 29 6.20 -20.56 3.13
CA ASP A 29 6.50 -19.65 2.02
C ASP A 29 5.23 -19.15 1.29
N ALA A 30 4.20 -20.00 1.17
CA ALA A 30 2.95 -19.65 0.51
C ALA A 30 2.00 -18.82 1.38
N THR A 31 2.16 -18.88 2.71
CA THR A 31 1.41 -18.07 3.68
C THR A 31 2.04 -16.70 3.88
N ASP A 32 3.37 -16.59 3.77
CA ASP A 32 4.11 -15.32 3.86
C ASP A 32 3.87 -14.41 2.65
N GLU A 33 4.00 -14.91 1.43
CA GLU A 33 3.72 -14.14 0.20
C GLU A 33 2.28 -13.61 0.14
N ARG A 34 1.31 -14.43 0.57
CA ARG A 34 -0.11 -14.02 0.65
C ARG A 34 -0.34 -13.02 1.77
N GLY A 35 0.32 -13.21 2.92
CA GLY A 35 0.30 -12.29 4.06
C GLY A 35 0.85 -10.91 3.69
N VAL A 36 2.05 -10.88 3.12
CA VAL A 36 2.72 -9.68 2.60
C VAL A 36 1.87 -8.99 1.54
N SER A 37 1.33 -9.73 0.57
CA SER A 37 0.42 -9.17 -0.45
C SER A 37 -0.85 -8.57 0.17
N THR A 38 -1.48 -9.26 1.14
CA THR A 38 -2.65 -8.71 1.83
C THR A 38 -2.32 -7.45 2.63
N ASP A 39 -1.15 -7.37 3.24
CA ASP A 39 -0.71 -6.18 3.98
C ASP A 39 -0.34 -5.01 3.07
N LEU A 40 0.24 -5.27 1.89
CA LEU A 40 0.49 -4.24 0.87
C LEU A 40 -0.81 -3.65 0.32
N VAL A 41 -1.79 -4.50 0.00
CA VAL A 41 -3.14 -4.04 -0.41
C VAL A 41 -3.78 -3.23 0.71
N ARG A 42 -3.70 -3.70 1.96
CA ARG A 42 -4.27 -2.99 3.11
C ARG A 42 -3.59 -1.65 3.36
N ALA A 43 -2.27 -1.58 3.22
CA ALA A 43 -1.49 -0.35 3.31
C ALA A 43 -1.89 0.66 2.23
N TYR A 44 -2.03 0.21 0.98
CA TYR A 44 -2.48 1.04 -0.14
C TYR A 44 -3.91 1.57 0.08
N LEU A 45 -4.85 0.70 0.47
CA LEU A 45 -6.23 1.07 0.77
C LEU A 45 -6.33 2.06 1.94
N ASN A 46 -5.52 1.87 2.98
CA ASN A 46 -5.43 2.79 4.11
C ASN A 46 -4.81 4.13 3.71
N GLY A 47 -3.86 4.13 2.75
CA GLY A 47 -3.28 5.34 2.18
C GLY A 47 -4.31 6.20 1.45
N ILE A 48 -5.04 5.61 0.48
CA ILE A 48 -6.07 6.31 -0.31
C ILE A 48 -7.34 6.64 0.48
N GLY A 49 -7.59 5.94 1.60
CA GLY A 49 -8.78 6.14 2.44
C GLY A 49 -8.74 7.43 3.28
N ARG A 50 -7.55 8.03 3.45
CA ARG A 50 -7.34 9.24 4.26
C ARG A 50 -7.79 10.52 3.57
N THR A 51 -7.70 10.57 2.24
CA THR A 51 -8.08 11.76 1.46
C THR A 51 -9.58 11.76 1.20
N LYS A 52 -10.25 12.89 1.50
CA LYS A 52 -11.71 13.04 1.28
C LYS A 52 -11.99 13.09 -0.23
N LEU A 53 -13.15 12.57 -0.64
CA LEU A 53 -13.62 12.74 -2.02
C LEU A 53 -13.83 14.23 -2.29
N LEU A 54 -13.50 14.63 -3.52
CA LEU A 54 -13.70 16.00 -3.97
C LEU A 54 -15.16 16.22 -4.34
N THR A 55 -15.62 17.44 -4.11
CA THR A 55 -16.85 17.98 -4.70
C THR A 55 -16.53 18.51 -6.10
N ALA A 56 -17.55 18.60 -6.97
CA ALA A 56 -17.38 19.17 -8.31
C ALA A 56 -16.75 20.58 -8.29
N ALA A 57 -17.10 21.42 -7.31
CA ALA A 57 -16.50 22.74 -7.15
C ALA A 57 -15.00 22.68 -6.82
N GLN A 58 -14.58 21.70 -6.00
CA GLN A 58 -13.17 21.50 -5.68
C GLN A 58 -12.38 20.94 -6.86
N GLU A 59 -12.98 20.08 -7.67
CA GLU A 59 -12.36 19.58 -8.91
C GLU A 59 -12.09 20.74 -9.89
N VAL A 60 -13.05 21.64 -10.06
CA VAL A 60 -12.88 22.84 -10.90
C VAL A 60 -11.75 23.73 -10.37
N GLU A 61 -11.68 23.92 -9.05
CA GLU A 61 -10.62 24.74 -8.45
C GLU A 61 -9.23 24.12 -8.60
N LEU A 62 -9.10 22.81 -8.37
CA LEU A 62 -7.84 22.10 -8.60
C LEU A 62 -7.44 22.17 -10.08
N SER A 63 -8.41 22.03 -10.99
CA SER A 63 -8.16 22.10 -12.45
C SER A 63 -7.56 23.45 -12.86
N LYS A 64 -8.11 24.56 -12.35
CA LYS A 64 -7.56 25.91 -12.60
C LYS A 64 -6.12 26.06 -12.11
N ARG A 65 -5.82 25.53 -10.92
CA ARG A 65 -4.46 25.57 -10.35
C ARG A 65 -3.48 24.74 -11.17
N ILE A 66 -3.92 23.59 -11.67
CA ILE A 66 -3.11 22.74 -12.56
C ILE A 66 -2.81 23.47 -13.87
N GLU A 67 -3.83 24.08 -14.49
CA GLU A 67 -3.64 24.85 -15.74
C GLU A 67 -2.70 26.04 -15.54
N ALA A 68 -2.85 26.80 -14.45
CA ALA A 68 -1.97 27.91 -14.11
C ALA A 68 -0.52 27.43 -13.90
N GLY A 69 -0.33 26.32 -13.20
CA GLY A 69 0.99 25.70 -12.99
C GLY A 69 1.65 25.26 -14.29
N LEU A 70 0.92 24.57 -15.16
CA LEU A 70 1.42 24.15 -16.48
C LEU A 70 1.82 25.34 -17.35
N PHE A 71 1.02 26.40 -17.34
CA PHE A 71 1.35 27.63 -18.04
C PHE A 71 2.61 28.30 -17.49
N ALA A 72 2.80 28.26 -16.17
CA ALA A 72 3.99 28.79 -15.54
C ALA A 72 5.25 27.96 -15.88
N GLU A 73 5.16 26.63 -15.89
CA GLU A 73 6.22 25.72 -16.33
C GLU A 73 6.61 25.98 -17.79
N GLU A 74 5.63 26.09 -18.68
CA GLU A 74 5.87 26.37 -20.10
C GLU A 74 6.54 27.73 -20.29
N LYS A 75 6.11 28.76 -19.55
CA LYS A 75 6.76 30.08 -19.57
C LYS A 75 8.21 30.04 -19.10
N LEU A 76 8.50 29.29 -18.03
CA LEU A 76 9.87 29.12 -17.55
C LEU A 76 10.76 28.39 -18.57
N ALA A 77 10.20 27.47 -19.35
CA ALA A 77 10.92 26.71 -20.37
C ALA A 77 11.16 27.50 -21.67
N THR A 78 10.19 28.32 -22.09
CA THR A 78 10.20 28.96 -23.42
C THR A 78 10.62 30.42 -23.43
N CYS A 79 10.38 31.16 -22.35
CA CYS A 79 10.72 32.57 -22.28
C CYS A 79 12.09 32.74 -21.62
N THR A 80 13.06 33.22 -22.37
CA THR A 80 14.35 33.72 -21.83
C THR A 80 14.78 34.96 -22.62
N PRO A 81 15.21 36.04 -21.95
CA PRO A 81 15.46 36.18 -20.51
C PRO A 81 14.20 36.54 -19.70
N VAL A 82 14.08 35.98 -18.50
CA VAL A 82 13.04 36.30 -17.49
C VAL A 82 13.70 36.98 -16.30
N SER A 83 13.07 38.04 -15.75
CA SER A 83 13.56 38.68 -14.53
C SER A 83 13.61 37.70 -13.36
N ALA A 84 14.50 37.92 -12.40
CA ALA A 84 14.64 37.06 -11.23
C ALA A 84 13.33 36.99 -10.42
N GLN A 85 12.63 38.12 -10.27
CA GLN A 85 11.35 38.17 -9.56
C GLN A 85 10.27 37.34 -10.28
N LEU A 86 10.11 37.56 -11.59
CA LEU A 86 9.09 36.83 -12.36
C LEU A 86 9.39 35.34 -12.40
N ARG A 87 10.66 34.94 -12.46
CA ARG A 87 11.05 33.52 -12.36
C ARG A 87 10.62 32.91 -11.03
N ALA A 88 10.87 33.58 -9.91
CA ALA A 88 10.46 33.11 -8.58
C ALA A 88 8.93 32.98 -8.47
N ASP A 89 8.18 33.95 -9.00
CA ASP A 89 6.71 33.90 -8.99
C ASP A 89 6.18 32.72 -9.84
N LEU A 90 6.76 32.49 -11.01
CA LEU A 90 6.38 31.36 -11.88
C LEU A 90 6.73 30.00 -11.24
N GLU A 91 7.87 29.89 -10.56
CA GLU A 91 8.26 28.67 -9.85
C GLU A 91 7.30 28.32 -8.71
N LEU A 92 6.79 29.33 -8.00
CA LEU A 92 5.76 29.16 -6.99
C LEU A 92 4.49 28.60 -7.60
N ILE A 93 3.98 29.23 -8.66
CA ILE A 93 2.75 28.81 -9.36
C ILE A 93 2.90 27.39 -9.92
N ALA A 94 4.05 27.07 -10.52
CA ALA A 94 4.36 25.73 -11.02
C ALA A 94 4.32 24.68 -9.90
N THR A 95 4.88 25.00 -8.73
CA THR A 95 4.87 24.11 -7.57
C THR A 95 3.46 23.91 -7.03
N GLU A 96 2.66 24.97 -6.97
CA GLU A 96 1.26 24.88 -6.56
C GLU A 96 0.41 24.04 -7.52
N GLY A 97 0.67 24.13 -8.83
CA GLY A 97 -0.01 23.33 -9.85
C GLY A 97 0.34 21.85 -9.75
N ARG A 98 1.60 21.50 -9.50
CA ARG A 98 2.02 20.11 -9.24
C ARG A 98 1.34 19.53 -8.00
N ALA A 99 1.33 20.27 -6.90
CA ALA A 99 0.64 19.86 -5.68
C ALA A 99 -0.88 19.69 -5.90
N ALA A 100 -1.51 20.56 -6.71
CA ALA A 100 -2.93 20.43 -7.06
C ALA A 100 -3.21 19.17 -7.90
N LYS A 101 -2.31 18.83 -8.83
CA LYS A 101 -2.38 17.59 -9.62
C LYS A 101 -2.30 16.36 -8.74
N ASP A 102 -1.35 16.31 -7.81
CA ASP A 102 -1.19 15.18 -6.89
C ASP A 102 -2.43 14.98 -6.02
N HIS A 103 -2.98 16.07 -5.48
CA HIS A 103 -4.22 16.03 -4.70
C HIS A 103 -5.42 15.53 -5.53
N LEU A 104 -5.54 15.98 -6.78
CA LEU A 104 -6.60 15.51 -7.68
C LEU A 104 -6.49 14.01 -7.94
N LEU A 105 -5.26 13.50 -8.15
CA LEU A 105 -5.00 12.09 -8.38
C LEU A 105 -5.35 11.25 -7.14
N GLU A 106 -4.89 11.65 -5.96
CA GLU A 106 -5.17 10.94 -4.70
C GLU A 106 -6.68 10.81 -4.44
N ALA A 107 -7.44 11.87 -4.66
CA ALA A 107 -8.89 11.84 -4.49
C ALA A 107 -9.59 10.92 -5.51
N ASN A 108 -9.12 10.90 -6.76
CA ASN A 108 -9.68 10.05 -7.80
C ASN A 108 -9.33 8.57 -7.65
N LEU A 109 -8.14 8.24 -7.12
CA LEU A 109 -7.77 6.84 -6.83
C LEU A 109 -8.75 6.18 -5.86
N ARG A 110 -9.27 6.93 -4.89
CA ARG A 110 -10.33 6.47 -3.98
C ARG A 110 -11.62 6.14 -4.72
N LEU A 111 -12.01 6.95 -5.71
CA LEU A 111 -13.19 6.69 -6.54
C LEU A 111 -13.03 5.36 -7.28
N VAL A 112 -11.90 5.16 -7.96
CA VAL A 112 -11.60 3.93 -8.72
C VAL A 112 -11.72 2.69 -7.84
N VAL A 113 -11.10 2.70 -6.65
CA VAL A 113 -11.18 1.58 -5.72
C VAL A 113 -12.60 1.36 -5.20
N SER A 114 -13.35 2.42 -4.90
CA SER A 114 -14.74 2.30 -4.44
C SER A 114 -15.65 1.63 -5.48
N ILE A 115 -15.42 1.91 -6.77
CA ILE A 115 -16.14 1.29 -7.89
C ILE A 115 -15.69 -0.16 -8.05
N ALA A 116 -14.38 -0.43 -8.06
CA ALA A 116 -13.82 -1.76 -8.23
C ALA A 116 -14.36 -2.77 -7.19
N LYS A 117 -14.54 -2.35 -5.93
CA LYS A 117 -15.12 -3.18 -4.87
C LYS A 117 -16.57 -3.62 -5.13
N ARG A 118 -17.28 -3.06 -6.11
CA ARG A 118 -18.66 -3.45 -6.47
C ARG A 118 -18.72 -4.58 -7.52
N TYR A 119 -17.58 -4.93 -8.12
CA TYR A 119 -17.48 -5.91 -9.21
C TYR A 119 -16.74 -7.20 -8.81
N THR A 120 -16.34 -7.32 -7.53
CA THR A 120 -15.73 -8.49 -6.90
C THR A 120 -16.63 -8.99 -5.79
#